data_AF-A0A170W0N4-F1
#
_entry.id   AF-A0A170W0N4-F1
#
_cell.length_a   1.000
_cell.length_b   1.000
_cell.length_c   1.000
_cell.angle_alpha   90.00
_cell.angle_beta   90.00
_cell.angle_gamma   90.00
#
_symmetry.space_group_name_H-M   'P 1'
#
loop_
_entity.id
_entity.type
_entity.pdbx_description
1 polymer ?
#
loop_
_entity_poly.entity_id
_entity_poly.type
_entity_poly.pdbx_seq_one_letter_code
_entity_poly.pdbx_strand_id
1 'polypeptide(L)' 'VWCSMRSGGVRRDWIGVPRKIFMPGLKDFRCACINPDLESLIDGGNLKHYDNCDPNSESCFIGSD' A
#
# COMPACT_ATOMS: atom_id res chain seq x y z
N VAL A 1 -2.98 5.56 7.74
CA VAL A 1 -2.52 5.73 6.35
C VAL A 1 -3.69 5.68 5.40
N TRP A 2 -3.63 6.35 4.26
CA TRP A 2 -4.72 6.34 3.28
C TRP A 2 -4.19 6.58 1.86
N CYS A 3 -5.00 6.22 0.89
CA CYS A 3 -4.78 6.45 -0.52
C CYS A 3 -5.84 7.39 -1.08
N SER A 4 -5.50 8.05 -2.19
CA SER A 4 -6.43 8.89 -2.96
C SER A 4 -5.99 8.86 -4.43
N MET A 5 -6.77 9.50 -5.31
CA MET A 5 -6.36 9.73 -6.70
C MET A 5 -5.02 10.48 -6.83
N ARG A 6 -4.51 11.10 -5.75
CA ARG A 6 -3.19 11.72 -5.69
C ARG A 6 -2.42 11.23 -4.47
N SER A 7 -1.50 10.29 -4.69
CA SER A 7 -0.63 9.73 -3.64
C SER A 7 0.81 9.64 -4.13
N GLY A 8 1.77 9.88 -3.23
CA GLY A 8 3.20 9.82 -3.58
C GLY A 8 3.64 10.84 -4.65
N GLY A 9 2.90 11.95 -4.82
CA GLY A 9 3.19 12.97 -5.83
C GLY A 9 2.65 12.68 -7.23
N VAL A 10 2.02 11.51 -7.45
CA VAL A 10 1.48 11.10 -8.76
C VAL A 10 -0.05 11.15 -8.73
N ARG A 11 -0.67 11.61 -9.83
CA ARG A 11 -2.13 11.53 -10.03
C ARG A 11 -2.47 10.29 -10.85
N ARG A 12 -3.52 9.57 -10.43
CA ARG A 12 -4.04 8.36 -11.06
C ARG A 12 -5.55 8.49 -11.24
N ASP A 13 -6.12 7.62 -12.06
CA ASP A 13 -7.57 7.44 -12.28
C ASP A 13 -8.23 6.48 -11.28
N TRP A 14 -7.43 5.84 -10.42
CA TRP A 14 -7.86 4.98 -9.31
C TRP A 14 -7.26 5.46 -7.97
N ILE A 15 -7.93 5.14 -6.86
CA ILE A 15 -7.52 5.50 -5.49
C ILE A 15 -6.51 4.49 -4.94
N GLY A 16 -6.90 3.21 -4.96
CA GLY A 16 -6.05 2.09 -4.56
C GLY A 16 -5.98 1.90 -3.05
N VAL A 17 -5.22 0.89 -2.65
CA VAL A 17 -5.19 0.39 -1.28
C VAL A 17 -3.78 0.54 -0.68
N PRO A 18 -3.65 0.88 0.61
CA PRO A 18 -2.35 0.99 1.26
C PRO A 18 -1.65 -0.37 1.38
N ARG A 19 -0.34 -0.42 1.05
CA ARG A 19 0.54 -1.57 1.24
C ARG A 19 1.92 -1.18 1.79
N LYS A 20 2.54 -2.12 2.49
CA LYS A 20 3.94 -2.09 2.89
C LYS A 20 4.79 -2.76 1.80
N ILE A 21 5.74 -2.04 1.22
CA ILE A 21 6.71 -2.55 0.24
C ILE A 21 8.04 -2.77 0.94
N PHE A 22 8.52 -4.01 0.94
CA PHE A 22 9.85 -4.36 1.42
C PHE A 22 10.82 -4.37 0.22
N MET A 23 11.94 -3.67 0.35
CA MET A 23 12.96 -3.63 -0.69
C MET A 23 14.25 -4.25 -0.18
N PRO A 24 14.94 -5.06 -1.01
CA PRO A 24 16.25 -5.58 -0.66
C PRO A 24 17.20 -4.45 -0.24
N GLY A 25 17.90 -4.64 0.88
CA GLY A 25 18.86 -3.66 1.40
C GLY A 25 18.28 -2.53 2.24
N LEU A 26 16.95 -2.40 2.34
CA LEU A 26 16.32 -1.51 3.34
C LEU A 26 15.97 -2.30 4.60
N LYS A 27 16.23 -1.69 5.77
CA LYS A 27 15.83 -2.26 7.07
C LYS A 27 14.33 -2.15 7.32
N ASP A 28 13.70 -1.13 6.74
CA ASP A 28 12.28 -0.82 6.90
C ASP A 28 11.51 -0.89 5.58
N PHE A 29 10.19 -0.99 5.70
CA PHE A 29 9.29 -0.94 4.56
C PHE A 29 9.02 0.50 4.10
N ARG A 30 8.56 0.65 2.87
CA ARG A 30 7.94 1.90 2.38
C ARG A 30 6.45 1.73 2.19
N CYS A 31 5.69 2.80 2.36
CA CYS A 31 4.25 2.82 2.11
C CYS A 31 3.98 3.07 0.62
N ALA A 32 3.03 2.36 0.03
CA ALA A 32 2.57 2.62 -1.33
C ALA A 32 1.06 2.41 -1.47
N CYS A 33 0.47 3.11 -2.42
CA CYS A 33 -0.90 2.87 -2.88
C CYS A 33 -0.83 2.01 -4.14
N ILE A 34 -1.44 0.83 -4.10
CA ILE A 34 -1.49 -0.10 -5.24
C ILE A 34 -2.92 -0.24 -5.75
N ASN A 35 -3.07 -0.62 -7.02
CA ASN A 35 -4.37 -1.04 -7.53
C ASN A 35 -4.61 -2.49 -7.05
N PRO A 36 -5.67 -2.76 -6.26
CA PRO A 36 -5.94 -4.11 -5.77
C PRO A 36 -6.15 -5.12 -6.91
N ASP A 37 -6.67 -4.70 -8.06
CA ASP A 37 -6.88 -5.56 -9.23
C ASP A 37 -5.57 -6.02 -9.88
N LEU A 38 -4.48 -5.30 -9.64
CA LEU A 38 -3.16 -5.61 -10.18
C LEU A 38 -2.23 -6.23 -9.15
N GLU A 39 -2.65 -6.37 -7.88
CA GLU A 39 -1.80 -6.81 -6.78
C GLU A 39 -1.10 -8.14 -7.09
N SER A 40 -1.82 -9.12 -7.61
CA SER A 40 -1.27 -10.44 -7.97
C SER A 40 -0.26 -10.41 -9.12
N LEU A 41 -0.30 -9.39 -9.98
CA LEU A 41 0.62 -9.22 -11.10
C LEU A 41 1.91 -8.51 -10.68
N ILE A 42 1.85 -7.71 -9.61
CA ILE A 42 2.98 -6.91 -9.11
C ILE A 42 3.61 -7.48 -7.84
N ASP A 43 2.94 -8.39 -7.14
CA ASP A 43 3.44 -8.99 -5.92
C ASP A 43 4.51 -10.04 -6.22
N GLY A 44 5.77 -9.60 -6.16
CA GLY A 44 6.95 -10.47 -6.22
C GLY A 44 7.30 -11.11 -4.87
N GLY A 45 6.35 -11.15 -3.92
CA GLY A 45 6.57 -11.62 -2.54
C GLY A 45 7.07 -10.53 -1.58
N ASN A 46 7.02 -9.27 -2.01
CA ASN A 46 7.56 -8.14 -1.27
C ASN A 46 6.50 -7.10 -0.85
N LEU A 47 5.24 -7.33 -1.21
CA LEU A 47 4.10 -6.56 -0.74
C LEU A 47 3.50 -7.21 0.51
N LYS A 48 3.16 -6.40 1.51
CA LYS A 48 2.38 -6.84 2.67
C LYS A 48 1.25 -5.89 2.98
N HIS A 49 0.17 -6.44 3.53
CA HIS A 49 -0.96 -5.68 4.02
C HIS A 49 -0.60 -4.97 5.33
N TYR A 50 -1.35 -3.93 5.67
CA TYR A 50 -1.27 -3.35 7.01
C TYR A 50 -2.05 -4.23 7.98
N ASP A 51 -1.47 -4.46 9.16
CA ASP A 51 -2.08 -5.27 10.19
C ASP A 51 -3.39 -4.61 10.67
N ASN A 52 -4.41 -5.44 10.95
CA ASN A 52 -5.75 -4.99 11.36
C ASN A 52 -6.41 -4.01 10.38
N CYS A 53 -6.06 -4.07 9.09
CA CYS A 53 -6.73 -3.32 8.05
C CYS A 53 -7.43 -4.25 7.07
N ASP A 54 -8.60 -3.84 6.60
CA ASP A 54 -9.26 -4.48 5.45
C ASP A 54 -8.35 -4.33 4.21
N PRO A 55 -7.95 -5.44 3.55
CA PRO A 55 -7.10 -5.41 2.36
C PRO A 55 -7.63 -4.52 1.23
N ASN A 56 -8.94 -4.32 1.14
CA ASN A 56 -9.60 -3.55 0.10
C ASN A 56 -9.94 -2.11 0.52
N SER A 57 -9.64 -1.72 1.75
CA SER A 57 -9.91 -0.37 2.21
C SER A 57 -8.90 0.63 1.66
N GLU A 58 -9.41 1.77 1.20
CA GLU A 58 -8.60 2.91 0.75
C GLU A 58 -7.88 3.60 1.94
N SER A 59 -8.27 3.29 3.17
CA SER A 59 -7.65 3.82 4.38
C SER A 59 -7.52 2.80 5.50
N CYS A 60 -6.41 2.87 6.23
CA CYS A 60 -6.10 2.02 7.37
C CYS A 60 -5.76 2.89 8.57
N PHE A 61 -6.42 2.67 9.70
CA PHE A 61 -5.98 3.23 10.97
C PHE A 61 -4.80 2.41 11.49
N ILE A 62 -3.62 3.02 11.57
CA ILE A 62 -2.46 2.39 12.20
C ILE A 62 -2.38 3.01 13.59
N GLY A 63 -2.59 2.20 14.63
CA GLY A 63 -2.42 2.64 16.01
C GLY A 63 -1.02 3.23 16.24
N SER A 64 -0.93 4.16 17.18
CA SER A 64 0.36 4.63 17.69
C SER A 64 0.78 3.65 18.79
N ASP A 65 1.78 2.81 18.52
CA ASP A 65 2.58 2.18 19.58
C ASP A 65 3.63 3.17 20.09
#